data_AF-A0A381UJ66-F1
#
_entry.id   AF-A0A381UJ66-F1
#
_cell.length_a   1.000
_cell.length_b   1.000
_cell.length_c   1.000
_cell.angle_alpha   90.00
_cell.angle_beta   90.00
_cell.angle_gamma   90.00
#
_symmetry.space_group_name_H-M   'P 1'
#
loop_
_entity.id
_entity.type
_entity.pdbx_description
1 polymer ?
#
loop_
_entity_poly.entity_id
_entity_poly.type
_entity_poly.pdbx_seq_one_letter_code
_entity_poly.pdbx_strand_id
1 'polypeptide(L)' 'MLHPFTKNLSELSDKQIDETLSELTKKYFQTRNPDARYQIQLMINSYKLEMSERQIKARMNNTGNKDLDKLVDIS' A
#
# COMPACT_ATOMS: atom_id res chain seq x y z
N MET A 1 -2.10 -11.41 4.66
CA MET A 1 -3.14 -11.47 5.70
C MET A 1 -3.22 -10.10 6.34
N LEU A 2 -4.21 -9.34 5.88
CA LEU A 2 -4.52 -7.99 6.30
C LEU A 2 -5.12 -8.05 7.72
N HIS A 3 -4.65 -7.17 8.60
CA HIS A 3 -5.11 -7.03 9.97
C HIS A 3 -6.66 -7.07 10.07
N PRO A 4 -7.27 -7.69 11.10
CA PRO A 4 -8.73 -7.89 11.17
C PRO A 4 -9.55 -6.57 11.11
N PHE A 5 -8.93 -5.43 11.43
CA PHE A 5 -9.55 -4.11 11.36
C PHE A 5 -9.18 -3.29 10.10
N THR A 6 -8.37 -3.82 9.18
CA THR A 6 -8.11 -3.13 7.91
C THR A 6 -9.24 -3.42 6.94
N LYS A 7 -10.01 -2.38 6.58
CA LYS A 7 -10.88 -2.40 5.39
C LYS A 7 -10.05 -2.76 4.15
N ASN A 8 -10.71 -3.21 3.08
CA ASN A 8 -10.06 -3.48 1.79
C ASN A 8 -9.19 -2.30 1.36
N LEU A 9 -7.87 -2.42 1.54
CA LEU A 9 -6.93 -1.34 1.21
C LEU A 9 -6.93 -1.06 -0.30
N SER A 10 -7.30 -2.04 -1.11
CA SER A 10 -7.44 -1.93 -2.56
C SER A 10 -8.56 -0.98 -3.02
N GLU A 11 -9.54 -0.68 -2.17
CA GLU A 11 -10.62 0.27 -2.47
C GLU A 11 -10.24 1.73 -2.15
N LEU A 12 -9.15 1.94 -1.40
CA LEU A 12 -8.69 3.29 -1.02
C LEU A 12 -7.87 3.91 -2.16
N SER A 13 -8.06 5.20 -2.41
CA SER A 13 -7.16 5.97 -3.26
C SER A 13 -5.79 6.17 -2.61
N ASP A 14 -4.75 6.44 -3.40
CA ASP A 14 -3.40 6.69 -2.87
C ASP A 14 -3.37 7.85 -1.86
N LYS A 15 -4.20 8.89 -2.10
CA LYS A 15 -4.35 10.02 -1.17
C LYS A 15 -4.92 9.59 0.17
N GLN A 16 -5.94 8.73 0.17
CA GLN A 16 -6.55 8.22 1.42
C GLN A 16 -5.59 7.30 2.18
N ILE A 17 -4.77 6.53 1.47
CA ILE A 17 -3.72 5.70 2.08
C ILE A 17 -2.71 6.59 2.79
N ASP A 18 -2.26 7.68 2.16
CA ASP A 18 -1.29 8.61 2.75
C ASP A 18 -1.85 9.39 3.95
N GLU A 19 -3.09 9.89 3.84
CA GLU A 19 -3.81 10.54 4.95
C GLU A 19 -3.93 9.59 6.14
N THR A 20 -4.36 8.35 5.90
CA THR A 20 -4.50 7.33 6.95
C THR A 20 -3.14 6.95 7.55
N LEU A 21 -2.10 6.85 6.74
CA LEU A 21 -0.74 6.56 7.20
C LEU A 21 -0.22 7.66 8.13
N SER A 22 -0.48 8.92 7.81
CA SER A 22 -0.15 10.08 8.66
C SER A 22 -0.88 10.00 10.00
N GLU A 23 -2.18 9.69 9.99
CA GLU A 23 -2.96 9.53 11.23
C GLU A 23 -2.47 8.36 12.09
N LEU A 24 -2.22 7.19 11.49
CA LEU A 24 -1.70 6.02 12.18
C LEU A 24 -0.33 6.30 12.80
N THR A 25 0.54 7.01 12.08
CA THR A 25 1.85 7.41 12.58
C THR A 25 1.71 8.35 13.78
N LYS A 26 0.82 9.35 13.72
CA LYS A 26 0.52 10.21 14.88
C LYS A 26 0.03 9.40 16.08
N LYS A 27 -0.92 8.49 15.86
CA LYS A 27 -1.47 7.61 16.91
C LYS A 27 -0.40 6.68 17.51
N TYR A 28 0.54 6.19 16.70
CA TYR A 28 1.67 5.37 17.16
C TYR A 28 2.51 6.09 18.22
N PHE A 29 2.82 7.37 18.00
CA PHE A 29 3.61 8.18 18.94
C PHE A 29 2.79 8.71 20.12
N GLN A 30 1.47 8.85 19.98
CA GLN A 30 0.59 9.29 21.07
C GLN A 30 0.18 8.15 22.02
N THR A 31 0.17 6.91 21.55
CA THR A 31 -0.27 5.75 22.33
C THR A 31 0.74 5.37 23.41
N ARG A 32 0.24 5.19 24.63
CA ARG A 32 1.01 4.69 25.77
C ARG A 32 0.87 3.17 25.99
N ASN A 33 -0.15 2.56 25.40
CA ASN A 33 -0.40 1.12 25.50
C ASN A 33 0.53 0.36 24.51
N PRO A 34 1.41 -0.54 24.99
CA PRO A 34 2.34 -1.27 24.13
C PRO A 34 1.66 -2.20 23.13
N ASP A 35 0.56 -2.86 23.50
CA ASP A 35 -0.19 -3.77 22.62
C ASP A 35 -0.87 -3.00 21.49
N ALA A 36 -1.49 -1.88 21.82
CA ALA A 36 -2.07 -0.98 20.82
C ALA A 36 -1.00 -0.42 19.89
N ARG A 37 0.19 -0.09 20.43
CA ARG A 37 1.32 0.40 19.63
C ARG A 37 1.78 -0.63 18.61
N TYR A 38 1.87 -1.90 19.02
CA TYR A 38 2.20 -3.00 18.13
C TYR A 38 1.17 -3.19 17.02
N GLN A 39 -0.12 -3.16 17.35
CA GLN A 39 -1.19 -3.24 16.34
C GLN A 39 -1.14 -2.07 15.34
N ILE A 40 -0.90 -0.85 15.82
CA ILE A 40 -0.73 0.33 14.95
C ILE A 40 0.47 0.15 14.02
N GLN A 41 1.58 -0.41 14.51
CA GLN A 41 2.75 -0.70 13.69
C GLN A 41 2.45 -1.72 12.58
N LEU A 42 1.70 -2.78 12.89
CA LEU A 42 1.26 -3.76 11.89
C LEU A 42 0.37 -3.11 10.81
N MET A 43 -0.54 -2.22 11.21
CA MET A 43 -1.35 -1.46 10.26
C MET A 43 -0.47 -0.57 9.37
N ILE A 44 0.45 0.21 9.94
CA ILE A 44 1.38 1.06 9.18
C ILE A 44 2.15 0.24 8.13
N ASN A 45 2.66 -0.93 8.52
CA ASN A 45 3.38 -1.82 7.60
C ASN A 45 2.48 -2.32 6.47
N SER A 46 1.22 -2.66 6.76
CA SER A 46 0.26 -3.12 5.76
C SER A 46 -0.05 -2.04 4.72
N TYR A 47 -0.24 -0.79 5.16
CA TYR A 47 -0.48 0.35 4.24
C TYR A 47 0.74 0.65 3.37
N LYS A 48 1.96 0.57 3.93
CA LYS A 48 3.20 0.74 3.16
C LYS A 48 3.39 -0.36 2.13
N LEU A 49 3.08 -1.61 2.48
CA LEU A 49 3.16 -2.74 1.57
C LEU A 49 2.22 -2.56 0.37
N GLU A 50 0.95 -2.22 0.62
CA GLU A 50 -0.03 -1.93 -0.44
C GLU A 50 0.47 -0.81 -1.37
N MET A 51 1.00 0.28 -0.82
CA MET A 51 1.54 1.39 -1.62
C MET A 51 2.73 0.95 -2.48
N SER A 52 3.61 0.11 -1.92
CA SER A 52 4.72 -0.46 -2.68
C SER A 52 4.24 -1.38 -3.80
N GLU A 53 3.25 -2.23 -3.53
CA GLU A 53 2.65 -3.10 -4.55
C GLU A 53 2.02 -2.29 -5.69
N ARG A 54 1.32 -1.19 -5.39
CA ARG A 54 0.77 -0.27 -6.39
C ARG A 54 1.87 0.36 -7.25
N GLN A 55 2.96 0.82 -6.63
CA GLN A 55 4.09 1.39 -7.36
C GLN A 55 4.75 0.35 -8.28
N ILE A 56 4.91 -0.89 -7.81
CA ILE A 56 5.45 -1.99 -8.61
C ILE A 56 4.52 -2.28 -9.80
N LYS A 57 3.21 -2.40 -9.56
CA LYS A 57 2.21 -2.59 -10.64
C LYS A 57 2.23 -1.44 -11.65
N ALA A 58 2.30 -0.19 -11.19
CA ALA A 58 2.38 0.98 -12.05
C ALA A 58 3.67 1.00 -12.89
N ARG A 59 4.80 0.57 -12.33
CA ARG A 59 6.07 0.41 -13.07
C ARG A 59 6.01 -0.73 -14.08
N MET A 60 5.49 -1.90 -13.70
CA MET A 60 5.31 -3.04 -14.60
C MET A 60 4.42 -2.69 -15.81
N ASN A 61 3.33 -1.95 -15.59
CA ASN A 61 2.45 -1.49 -16.67
C ASN A 61 3.14 -0.48 -17.62
N ASN A 62 4.07 0.35 -17.11
CA ASN A 62 4.82 1.30 -17.94
C ASN A 62 5.98 0.65 -18.71
N THR A 63 6.60 -0.40 -18.18
CA THR A 63 7.70 -1.12 -18.84
C THR A 63 7.19 -2.19 -19.82
N GLY A 64 6.04 -2.81 -19.55
CA GLY A 64 5.43 -3.83 -20.41
C GLY A 64 4.95 -3.32 -21.77
N ASN A 65 4.50 -2.06 -21.86
CA ASN A 65 3.91 -1.52 -23.10
C ASN A 65 4.93 -1.08 -24.16
N LYS A 66 6.24 -1.12 -23.90
CA LYS A 66 7.26 -0.81 -24.92
C LYS A 66 7.92 -2.04 -25.52
N ASP A 67 7.99 -3.13 -24.76
CA ASP A 67 8.64 -4.37 -25.18
C ASP A 67 7.63 -5.44 -25.64
N LEU A 68 6.39 -5.45 -25.11
CA LEU A 68 5.34 -6.37 -25.59
C LEU A 68 4.69 -5.90 -26.90
N ASP A 69 4.54 -4.58 -27.12
CA ASP A 69 3.98 -4.04 -28.38
C ASP A 69 4.86 -4.29 -29.60
N LYS A 70 6.16 -4.55 -29.41
CA LYS A 70 7.10 -4.90 -30.51
C LYS A 70 7.15 -6.40 -30.83
N LEU A 71 6.58 -7.24 -29.97
CA LEU A 71 6.56 -8.70 -30.14
C LEU A 71 5.20 -9.23 -30.62
N VAL A 72 4.19 -8.36 -30.77
CA VAL A 72 2.84 -8.71 -31.25
C VAL A 72 2.63 -8.35 -32.73
N ASP A 73 3.63 -7.76 -33.41
CA ASP A 73 3.57 -7.41 -34.84
C ASP A 73 4.47 -8.32 -35.71
N ILE A 74 4.38 -9.63 -35.48
CA ILE A 74 4.88 -10.68 -36.37
C ILE A 74 3.89 -11.85 -36.39
N SER A 75 2.89 -11.75 -37.28
CA SER A 75 2.11 -12.86 -37.82
C SER A 75 1.71 -12.55 -39.26
#